data_AF-A0A2E4PTL2-F1
#
_entry.id   AF-A0A2E4PTL2-F1
#
_cell.length_a   1.000
_cell.length_b   1.000
_cell.length_c   1.000
_cell.angle_alpha   90.00
_cell.angle_beta   90.00
_cell.angle_gamma   90.00
#
_symmetry.space_group_name_H-M   'P 1'
#
loop_
_entity.id
_entity.type
_entity.pdbx_description
1 polymer ?
#
loop_
_entity_poly.entity_id
_entity_poly.type
_entity_poly.pdbx_seq_one_letter_code
_entity_poly.pdbx_strand_id
1 'polypeptide(L)'
;SIPQPDPKNRWGSEPPQQNWDTSDLQIAGCRFADRCPAVMDRCHDTKPAQYLINEHQLTSCLLHEENGEMTDTDITTTFQTEKETIKAIPANS
;
A
#
# COMPACT_ATOMS: atom_id res chain seq x y z
N SER A 1 27.56 13.05 12.12
CA SER A 1 26.81 13.43 13.34
C SER A 1 25.40 13.83 12.95
N ILE A 2 24.38 13.26 13.59
CA ILE A 2 22.98 13.67 13.36
C ILE A 2 22.72 14.93 14.21
N PRO A 3 22.27 16.05 13.61
CA PRO A 3 22.02 17.30 14.34
C PRO A 3 20.90 17.12 15.38
N GLN A 4 21.06 17.74 16.54
CA GLN A 4 20.05 17.72 17.60
C GLN A 4 18.91 18.70 17.24
N PRO A 5 17.63 18.31 17.41
CA PRO A 5 16.50 19.19 17.18
C PRO A 5 16.44 20.30 18.25
N ASP A 6 16.10 21.53 17.85
CA ASP A 6 15.88 22.65 18.76
C ASP A 6 14.46 22.56 19.39
N PRO A 7 14.33 22.42 20.71
CA PRO A 7 13.03 22.36 21.40
C PRO A 7 12.14 23.59 21.20
N LYS A 8 12.72 24.75 20.86
CA LYS A 8 11.97 25.98 20.58
C LYS A 8 11.32 25.97 19.20
N ASN A 9 11.82 25.14 18.29
CA ASN A 9 11.24 24.98 16.97
C ASN A 9 10.29 23.78 16.95
N ARG A 10 9.03 24.03 17.28
CA ARG A 10 8.00 22.98 17.28
C ARG A 10 7.84 22.42 15.86
N TRP A 11 8.07 21.13 15.70
CA TRP A 11 7.81 20.42 14.45
C TRP A 11 6.34 20.61 14.03
N GLY A 12 6.10 20.98 12.76
CA GLY A 12 4.76 21.25 12.23
C GLY A 12 4.23 22.67 12.47
N SER A 13 5.11 23.64 12.77
CA SER A 13 4.73 25.06 12.81
C SER A 13 4.60 25.70 11.42
N GLU A 14 5.22 25.10 10.40
CA GLU A 14 4.98 25.47 9.02
C GLU A 14 3.60 24.99 8.58
N PRO A 15 2.84 25.83 7.84
CA PRO A 15 1.60 25.37 7.24
C PRO A 15 1.89 24.14 6.37
N PRO A 16 1.03 23.11 6.41
CA PRO A 16 1.21 21.92 5.59
C PRO A 16 1.41 22.35 4.13
N GLN A 17 2.40 21.76 3.45
CA GLN A 17 2.58 22.03 2.03
C GLN A 17 1.30 21.55 1.33
N GLN A 18 0.57 22.47 0.70
CA GLN A 18 -0.80 22.29 0.22
C GLN A 18 -0.96 21.23 -0.90
N ASN A 19 0.11 20.56 -1.32
CA ASN A 19 0.17 19.76 -2.53
C ASN A 19 0.50 18.27 -2.33
N TRP A 20 0.44 17.75 -1.11
CA TRP A 20 0.58 16.30 -0.88
C TRP A 20 -0.68 15.51 -1.22
N ASP A 21 -1.82 16.19 -1.41
CA ASP A 21 -3.12 15.60 -1.76
C ASP A 21 -3.24 15.32 -3.26
N THR A 22 -2.39 14.45 -3.81
CA THR A 22 -2.90 13.58 -4.88
C THR A 22 -3.75 12.53 -4.18
N SER A 23 -4.99 12.89 -3.86
CA SER A 23 -5.96 11.97 -3.25
C SER A 23 -6.02 10.67 -4.05
N ASP A 24 -6.08 9.53 -3.36
CA ASP A 24 -6.23 8.21 -4.00
C ASP A 24 -7.50 8.09 -4.87
N LEU A 25 -8.42 9.06 -4.77
CA LEU A 25 -9.60 9.19 -5.62
C LEU A 25 -9.30 9.75 -7.02
N GLN A 26 -8.14 10.39 -7.21
CA GLN A 26 -7.74 11.02 -8.47
C GLN A 26 -6.91 10.10 -9.38
N ILE A 27 -6.44 8.96 -8.85
CA ILE A 27 -5.58 8.03 -9.59
C ILE A 27 -6.43 6.85 -10.07
N ALA A 28 -6.59 6.73 -11.39
CA ALA A 28 -7.38 5.66 -12.01
C ALA A 28 -6.72 4.27 -11.88
N GLY A 29 -5.39 4.22 -11.85
CA GLY A 29 -4.61 2.97 -11.78
C GLY A 29 -3.67 2.86 -10.58
N CYS A 30 -2.61 2.08 -10.75
CA CYS A 30 -1.52 1.96 -9.79
C CYS A 30 -0.74 3.28 -9.68
N ARG A 31 -0.68 3.84 -8.47
CA ARG A 31 0.08 5.07 -8.16
C ARG A 31 1.57 4.98 -8.51
N PHE A 32 2.11 3.77 -8.61
CA PHE A 32 3.52 3.54 -8.92
C PHE A 32 3.79 3.35 -10.42
N ALA A 33 2.77 3.31 -11.29
CA ALA A 33 2.91 2.97 -12.71
C ALA A 33 4.02 3.77 -13.42
N ASP A 34 4.05 5.10 -13.26
CA ASP A 34 5.03 5.98 -13.91
C ASP A 34 6.49 5.74 -13.50
N ARG A 35 6.71 5.01 -12.39
CA ARG A 35 8.04 4.72 -11.83
C ARG A 35 8.31 3.22 -11.71
N CYS A 36 7.35 2.37 -12.10
CA CYS A 36 7.45 0.94 -11.91
C CYS A 36 8.28 0.31 -13.03
N PRO A 37 9.37 -0.41 -12.73
CA PRO A 37 10.17 -1.08 -13.75
C PRO A 37 9.44 -2.28 -14.41
N ALA A 38 8.38 -2.78 -13.77
CA ALA A 38 7.55 -3.89 -14.25
C ALA A 38 6.13 -3.42 -14.62
N VAL A 39 5.99 -2.18 -15.09
CA VAL A 39 4.70 -1.61 -15.50
C VAL A 39 4.07 -2.41 -16.65
N MET A 40 2.76 -2.55 -16.62
CA MET A 40 1.94 -3.17 -17.66
C MET A 40 0.81 -2.21 -18.03
N ASP A 41 0.19 -2.36 -19.21
CA ASP A 41 -0.88 -1.46 -19.67
C ASP A 41 -2.02 -1.33 -18.63
N ARG A 42 -2.45 -2.45 -18.03
CA ARG A 42 -3.48 -2.47 -16.98
C ARG A 42 -3.11 -1.65 -15.74
N CYS A 43 -1.83 -1.40 -15.47
CA CYS A 43 -1.41 -0.62 -14.31
C CYS A 43 -1.84 0.85 -14.38
N HIS A 44 -2.14 1.41 -15.56
CA HIS A 44 -2.57 2.81 -15.67
C HIS A 44 -4.07 3.01 -15.37
N ASP A 45 -4.89 1.98 -15.57
CA ASP A 45 -6.35 2.08 -15.48
C ASP A 45 -6.98 1.14 -14.44
N THR A 46 -6.19 0.26 -13.83
CA THR A 46 -6.65 -0.68 -12.79
C THR A 46 -5.94 -0.40 -11.48
N LYS A 47 -6.71 -0.06 -10.45
CA LYS A 47 -6.22 0.01 -9.08
C LYS A 47 -6.05 -1.41 -8.52
N PRO A 48 -4.84 -1.83 -8.12
CA PRO A 48 -4.63 -3.14 -7.53
C PRO A 48 -5.29 -3.25 -6.17
N ALA A 49 -5.87 -4.41 -5.87
CA ALA A 49 -6.31 -4.77 -4.53
C ALA A 49 -5.11 -5.10 -3.61
N GLN A 50 -5.37 -5.58 -2.40
CA GLN A 50 -4.33 -6.10 -1.53
C GLN A 50 -4.22 -7.61 -1.71
N TYR A 51 -3.01 -8.11 -1.97
CA TYR A 51 -2.73 -9.52 -2.18
C TYR A 51 -1.75 -10.03 -1.13
N LEU A 52 -2.04 -11.19 -0.52
CA LEU A 52 -1.16 -11.84 0.45
C LEU A 52 -0.14 -12.71 -0.28
N ILE A 53 1.12 -12.28 -0.30
CA ILE A 53 2.19 -13.00 -1.01
C ILE A 53 3.01 -13.91 -0.10
N ASN A 54 3.02 -13.63 1.21
CA ASN A 54 3.58 -14.49 2.26
C ASN A 54 2.82 -14.23 3.58
N GLU A 55 3.05 -15.04 4.62
CA GLU A 55 2.31 -14.99 5.90
C GLU A 55 2.19 -13.58 6.51
N HIS A 56 3.24 -12.77 6.37
CA HIS A 56 3.31 -11.41 6.93
C HIS A 56 3.59 -10.37 5.85
N GLN A 57 3.19 -10.62 4.60
CA GLN A 57 3.52 -9.76 3.47
C GLN A 57 2.32 -9.53 2.56
N LEU A 58 1.85 -8.30 2.54
CA LEU A 58 0.84 -7.80 1.60
C LEU A 58 1.49 -6.96 0.51
N THR A 59 0.87 -6.95 -0.66
CA THR A 59 1.23 -6.06 -1.77
C THR A 59 0.00 -5.56 -2.50
N SER A 60 0.09 -4.38 -3.10
CA SER A 60 -0.91 -3.87 -4.04
C SER A 60 -0.28 -3.75 -5.43
N CYS A 61 0.05 -4.91 -6.01
CA CYS A 61 0.68 -5.04 -7.32
C CYS A 61 -0.08 -6.07 -8.17
N LEU A 62 -0.47 -5.68 -9.39
CA LEU A 62 -1.22 -6.56 -10.30
C LEU A 62 -0.45 -7.83 -10.71
N LEU A 63 0.88 -7.87 -10.53
CA LEU A 63 1.68 -9.09 -10.75
C LEU A 63 1.32 -10.25 -9.81
N HIS A 64 0.62 -9.97 -8.71
CA HIS A 64 0.24 -10.96 -7.71
C HIS A 64 -1.28 -11.13 -7.60
N GLU A 65 -2.04 -10.78 -8.64
CA GLU A 65 -3.50 -10.89 -8.63
C GLU A 65 -3.99 -12.34 -8.44
N GLU A 66 -3.15 -13.34 -8.77
CA GLU A 66 -3.44 -14.76 -8.59
C GLU A 66 -3.34 -15.25 -7.12
N ASN A 67 -2.68 -14.50 -6.24
CA ASN A 67 -2.47 -14.90 -4.85
C ASN A 67 -3.74 -14.80 -3.98
N GLY A 68 -4.83 -14.26 -4.53
CA GLY A 68 -6.08 -14.03 -3.82
C GLY A 68 -6.09 -12.67 -3.12
N GLU A 69 -7.27 -12.04 -3.15
CA GLU A 69 -7.49 -10.72 -2.55
C GLU A 69 -7.70 -10.84 -1.04
N MET A 70 -7.04 -9.96 -0.29
CA MET A 70 -7.33 -9.69 1.12
C MET A 70 -8.48 -8.68 1.18
N THR A 71 -9.65 -9.15 1.60
CA THR A 71 -10.84 -8.30 1.75
C THR A 71 -10.90 -7.58 3.11
N ASP A 72 -10.05 -7.98 4.05
CA ASP A 72 -9.95 -7.33 5.36
C ASP A 72 -9.32 -5.94 5.20
N THR A 73 -10.00 -4.92 5.72
CA THR A 73 -9.52 -3.54 5.68
C THR A 73 -8.49 -3.29 6.80
N ASP A 74 -8.49 -4.11 7.85
CA ASP A 74 -7.48 -4.04 8.90
C ASP A 74 -6.27 -4.94 8.56
N ILE A 75 -5.23 -4.32 8.00
CA ILE A 75 -3.98 -5.03 7.65
C ILE A 75 -3.22 -5.55 8.88
N THR A 76 -3.57 -5.10 10.09
CA THR A 76 -2.88 -5.50 11.33
C THR A 76 -2.98 -7.00 11.56
N THR A 77 -4.08 -7.62 11.14
CA THR A 77 -4.31 -9.07 11.23
C THR A 77 -3.22 -9.87 10.53
N THR A 78 -2.65 -9.34 9.45
CA THR A 78 -1.54 -9.98 8.71
C THR A 78 -0.28 -10.15 9.56
N PHE A 79 -0.11 -9.39 10.64
CA PHE A 79 1.08 -9.43 11.50
C PHE A 79 0.81 -10.02 12.88
N GLN A 80 -0.42 -10.47 13.16
CA GLN A 80 -0.78 -11.03 14.46
C GLN A 80 -0.16 -12.43 14.61
N THR A 81 0.75 -12.57 15.56
CA THR A 81 1.42 -13.83 15.90
C THR A 81 0.55 -14.76 16.76
N GLU A 82 -0.60 -14.27 17.23
CA GLU A 82 -1.54 -15.03 18.08
C GLU A 82 -2.73 -15.55 17.26
N LYS A 83 -2.48 -16.68 16.59
CA LYS A 83 -3.44 -17.77 16.42
C LYS A 83 -4.71 -17.47 15.62
N GLU A 84 -4.58 -17.13 14.34
CA GLU A 84 -5.51 -17.60 13.31
C GLU A 84 -4.86 -17.50 11.92
N THR A 85 -4.71 -18.64 11.25
CA THR A 85 -4.04 -18.73 9.94
C THR A 85 -4.95 -18.08 8.90
N ILE A 86 -4.63 -16.86 8.47
CA ILE A 86 -5.40 -16.16 7.45
C ILE A 86 -5.30 -16.95 6.13
N LYS A 87 -6.44 -17.40 5.61
CA LYS A 87 -6.54 -18.05 4.29
C LYS A 87 -7.01 -17.03 3.27
N ALA A 88 -6.22 -16.83 2.22
CA ALA A 88 -6.66 -16.13 1.01
C ALA A 88 -7.84 -16.87 0.36
N ILE A 89 -8.78 -16.12 -0.21
CA ILE A 89 -9.84 -16.68 -1.06
C ILE A 89 -9.23 -16.85 -2.46
N PRO A 90 -9.19 -18.08 -3.02
CA PRO A 90 -8.64 -18.28 -4.36
C PRO A 90 -9.54 -17.65 -5.42
N ALA A 91 -8.93 -17.03 -6.42
CA ALA A 91 -9.64 -16.61 -7.63
C ALA A 91 -10.14 -17.86 -8.36
N ASN A 92 -11.45 -18.01 -8.51
CA ASN A 92 -12.09 -19.12 -9.23
C ASN A 92 -11.60 -19.19 -10.69
N SER A 93 -11.37 -20.42 -11.17
CA SER A 93 -11.12 -20.80 -12.57
C SER A 93 -12.31 -20.56 -13.49
#